data_AF-A0A850SZ89-F1
#
_entry.id   AF-A0A850SZ89-F1
#
_cell.length_a   1.000
_cell.length_b   1.000
_cell.length_c   1.000
_cell.angle_alpha   90.00
_cell.angle_beta   90.00
_cell.angle_gamma   90.00
#
_symmetry.space_group_name_H-M   'P 1'
#
loop_
_entity.id
_entity.type
_entity.pdbx_description
1 polymer ?
#
loop_
_entity_poly.entity_id
_entity_poly.type
_entity_poly.pdbx_seq_one_letter_code
_entity_poly.pdbx_strand_id
1 'polypeptide(L)'
;MLPLTMDRPKCLLPVGSRSVLQWQIEALGQSREIDEVVVVTGFKAAMVEDALSRMPSAGTRVTTIFNPFYAIADNLASCWMARDFMDGDFMIVNGDSLFEVAVLPRIIDGAAAAINLTVNRKSAYDSDDMKVSLNGDRVSAVGKTLMPSETDAESIGLVIFKGDGPGG
;
A
#
# COMPACT_ATOMS: atom_id res chain seq x y z
N MET A 1 -9.47 -12.30 10.86
CA MET A 1 -8.95 -11.67 12.10
C MET A 1 -9.83 -10.51 12.56
N LEU A 2 -10.33 -10.56 13.80
CA LEU A 2 -10.85 -9.46 14.66
C LEU A 2 -10.97 -10.05 16.09
N PRO A 3 -10.61 -9.34 17.20
CA PRO A 3 -10.71 -7.89 17.37
C PRO A 3 -9.42 -7.24 17.93
N LEU A 4 -8.56 -6.72 17.05
CA LEU A 4 -7.52 -5.74 17.43
C LEU A 4 -7.78 -4.34 16.86
N THR A 5 -8.90 -4.15 16.15
CA THR A 5 -9.23 -2.91 15.42
C THR A 5 -10.46 -2.17 15.96
N MET A 6 -11.01 -2.53 17.13
CA MET A 6 -12.16 -1.79 17.68
C MET A 6 -11.77 -0.37 18.10
N ASP A 7 -10.55 -0.19 18.61
CA ASP A 7 -10.13 1.10 19.17
C ASP A 7 -9.01 1.82 18.42
N ARG A 8 -8.46 1.21 17.37
CA ARG A 8 -7.29 1.74 16.68
C ARG A 8 -7.27 1.38 15.18
N PRO A 9 -6.85 2.30 14.29
CA PRO A 9 -6.55 1.97 12.90
C PRO A 9 -5.48 0.89 12.77
N LYS A 10 -5.62 -0.02 11.80
CA LYS A 10 -4.64 -1.10 11.56
C LYS A 10 -3.21 -0.58 11.36
N CYS A 11 -3.06 0.53 10.64
CA CYS A 11 -1.76 1.16 10.39
C CYS A 11 -1.06 1.63 11.69
N LEU A 12 -1.80 1.79 12.80
CA LEU A 12 -1.24 2.15 14.10
C LEU A 12 -1.02 0.94 15.02
N LEU A 13 -1.19 -0.28 14.52
CA LEU A 13 -0.82 -1.49 15.26
C LEU A 13 0.70 -1.56 15.43
N PRO A 14 1.19 -1.93 16.61
CA PRO A 14 2.62 -2.00 16.88
C PRO A 14 3.25 -3.22 16.20
N VAL A 15 4.43 -3.02 15.63
CA VAL A 15 5.34 -4.05 15.11
C VAL A 15 6.73 -3.76 15.70
N GLY A 16 7.06 -4.48 16.77
CA GLY A 16 8.22 -4.16 17.60
C GLY A 16 8.04 -2.83 18.33
N SER A 17 8.98 -1.91 18.16
CA SER A 17 8.98 -0.59 18.82
C SER A 17 8.26 0.52 18.04
N ARG A 18 7.74 0.22 16.84
CA ARG A 18 7.14 1.20 15.93
C ARG A 18 5.77 0.72 15.47
N SER A 19 4.91 1.61 14.99
CA SER A 19 3.68 1.21 14.30
C SER A 19 3.95 0.80 12.85
N VAL A 20 3.01 0.10 12.21
CA VAL A 20 3.07 -0.18 10.75
C VAL A 20 3.26 1.11 9.95
N LEU A 21 2.50 2.16 10.27
CA LEU A 21 2.60 3.46 9.63
C LEU A 21 4.00 4.06 9.79
N GLN A 22 4.56 4.02 11.00
CA GLN A 22 5.90 4.57 11.23
C GLN A 22 6.96 3.79 10.44
N TRP A 23 6.87 2.47 10.39
CA TRP A 23 7.73 1.65 9.56
C TRP A 23 7.66 2.06 8.08
N GLN A 24 6.45 2.24 7.54
CA GLN A 24 6.27 2.65 6.14
C GLN A 24 6.83 4.06 5.86
N ILE A 25 6.51 5.05 6.69
CA ILE A 25 6.96 6.44 6.49
C ILE A 25 8.48 6.54 6.55
N GLU A 26 9.12 5.88 7.52
CA GLU A 26 10.58 5.84 7.62
C GLU A 26 11.21 5.11 6.42
N ALA A 27 10.60 4.01 5.96
CA ALA A 27 11.07 3.26 4.81
C ALA A 27 11.04 4.09 3.51
N LEU A 28 9.90 4.73 3.25
CA LEU A 28 9.72 5.59 2.08
C LEU A 28 10.68 6.78 2.11
N GLY A 29 10.81 7.43 3.28
CA GLY A 29 11.72 8.55 3.46
C GLY A 29 13.21 8.21 3.28
N GLN A 30 13.62 7.00 3.66
CA GLN A 30 15.01 6.54 3.48
C GLN A 30 15.37 6.24 2.03
N SER A 31 14.38 5.92 1.17
CA SER A 31 14.62 5.54 -0.22
C SER A 31 15.20 6.66 -1.09
N ARG A 32 14.89 7.93 -0.76
CA ARG A 32 15.17 9.12 -1.58
C ARG A 32 14.54 9.13 -2.98
N GLU A 33 13.76 8.11 -3.32
CA GLU A 33 13.00 7.99 -4.57
C GLU A 33 11.60 8.59 -4.47
N ILE A 34 11.17 8.92 -3.23
CA ILE A 34 9.84 9.42 -2.92
C ILE A 34 9.93 10.83 -2.35
N ASP A 35 9.33 11.79 -3.07
CA ASP A 35 9.30 13.21 -2.70
C ASP A 35 8.18 13.58 -1.71
N GLU A 36 7.02 12.93 -1.86
CA GLU A 36 5.83 13.15 -1.05
C GLU A 36 5.09 11.84 -0.78
N VAL A 37 4.57 11.71 0.45
CA VAL A 37 3.69 10.63 0.89
C VAL A 37 2.35 11.20 1.30
N VAL A 38 1.30 10.75 0.63
CA VAL A 38 -0.08 11.13 0.93
C VAL A 38 -0.76 10.00 1.69
N VAL A 39 -1.04 10.23 2.98
CA VAL A 39 -1.72 9.27 3.84
C VAL A 39 -3.22 9.53 3.78
N VAL A 40 -3.96 8.66 3.08
CA VAL A 40 -5.43 8.72 3.06
C VAL A 40 -5.97 8.11 4.35
N THR A 41 -6.54 8.96 5.21
CA THR A 41 -7.10 8.59 6.51
C THR A 41 -8.61 8.34 6.43
N GLY A 42 -9.17 7.76 7.48
CA GLY A 42 -10.60 7.46 7.57
C GLY A 42 -10.99 7.16 9.01
N PHE A 43 -11.15 5.88 9.35
CA PHE A 43 -11.42 5.46 10.72
C PHE A 43 -10.39 6.05 11.70
N LYS A 44 -10.87 6.81 12.68
CA LYS A 44 -10.06 7.50 13.70
C LYS A 44 -8.90 8.34 13.12
N ALA A 45 -9.14 9.11 12.06
CA ALA A 45 -8.16 9.97 11.39
C ALA A 45 -7.30 10.83 12.34
N ALA A 46 -7.90 11.44 13.38
CA ALA A 46 -7.17 12.24 14.36
C ALA A 46 -6.06 11.46 15.09
N MET A 47 -6.23 10.14 15.31
CA MET A 47 -5.16 9.32 15.89
C MET A 47 -4.00 9.11 14.92
N VAL A 48 -4.29 9.01 13.61
CA VAL A 48 -3.28 8.88 12.56
C VAL A 48 -2.49 10.18 12.44
N GLU A 49 -3.19 11.31 12.41
CA GLU A 49 -2.59 12.65 12.38
C GLU A 49 -1.72 12.92 13.62
N ASP A 50 -2.21 12.60 14.82
CA ASP A 50 -1.42 12.73 16.05
C ASP A 50 -0.17 11.84 16.01
N ALA A 51 -0.30 10.60 15.54
CA ALA A 51 0.85 9.72 15.38
C ALA A 51 1.89 10.28 14.40
N LEU A 52 1.47 10.75 13.23
CA LEU A 52 2.35 11.37 12.23
C LEU A 52 3.05 12.63 12.78
N SER A 53 2.33 13.47 13.53
CA SER A 53 2.88 14.70 14.12
C SER A 53 3.99 14.47 15.14
N ARG A 54 4.02 13.29 15.78
CA ARG A 54 5.03 12.89 16.75
C ARG A 54 6.22 12.16 16.12
N MET A 55 6.13 11.78 14.84
CA MET A 55 7.22 11.07 14.16
C MET A 55 8.40 12.01 13.89
N PRO A 56 9.65 11.52 13.97
CA PRO A 56 10.78 12.24 13.44
C PRO A 56 10.58 12.55 11.96
N SER A 57 11.15 13.67 11.49
CA SER A 57 11.15 13.96 10.05
C SER A 57 11.81 12.81 9.29
N ALA A 58 11.06 12.19 8.38
CA ALA A 58 11.52 11.05 7.60
C ALA A 58 12.30 11.46 6.33
N GLY A 59 12.52 12.75 6.10
CA GLY A 59 13.18 13.24 4.88
C GLY A 59 12.28 13.28 3.63
N THR A 60 11.00 12.93 3.76
CA THR A 60 9.98 13.12 2.72
C THR A 60 8.81 13.94 3.28
N ARG A 61 8.07 14.64 2.41
CA ARG A 61 6.88 15.40 2.83
C ARG A 61 5.75 14.42 3.12
N VAL A 62 5.06 14.58 4.26
CA VAL A 62 3.89 13.74 4.58
C VAL A 62 2.66 14.63 4.74
N THR A 63 1.62 14.34 3.96
CA THR A 63 0.34 15.04 3.99
C THR A 63 -0.78 14.03 4.27
N THR A 64 -1.87 14.46 4.92
CA THR A 64 -3.07 13.62 5.13
C THR A 64 -4.25 14.09 4.29
N ILE A 65 -5.06 13.14 3.82
CA ILE A 65 -6.36 13.40 3.20
C ILE A 65 -7.40 12.54 3.89
N PHE A 66 -8.50 13.13 4.35
CA PHE A 66 -9.58 12.37 4.96
C PHE A 66 -10.56 11.83 3.92
N ASN A 67 -10.75 10.52 3.89
CA ASN A 67 -11.83 9.87 3.13
C ASN A 67 -13.08 9.73 4.02
N PRO A 68 -14.15 10.53 3.80
CA PRO A 68 -15.37 10.45 4.61
C PRO A 68 -16.18 9.17 4.36
N PHE A 69 -15.89 8.44 3.27
CA PHE A 69 -16.60 7.22 2.89
C PHE A 69 -15.89 5.94 3.36
N TYR A 70 -14.88 6.05 4.23
CA TYR A 70 -14.06 4.92 4.68
C TYR A 70 -14.86 3.72 5.23
N ALA A 71 -16.09 3.94 5.73
CA ALA A 71 -16.93 2.90 6.31
C ALA A 71 -17.74 2.11 5.27
N ILE A 72 -17.91 2.66 4.07
CA ILE A 72 -18.82 2.14 3.05
C ILE A 72 -18.17 1.95 1.68
N ALA A 73 -16.95 2.44 1.49
CA ALA A 73 -16.23 2.36 0.24
C ALA A 73 -14.93 1.59 0.38
N ASP A 74 -14.63 0.78 -0.63
CA ASP A 74 -13.36 0.06 -0.78
C ASP A 74 -12.23 1.03 -1.14
N ASN A 75 -11.02 0.51 -1.35
CA ASN A 75 -9.81 1.28 -1.66
C ASN A 75 -9.95 2.27 -2.83
N LEU A 76 -10.88 2.04 -3.76
CA LEU A 76 -11.17 2.94 -4.88
C LEU A 76 -11.57 4.36 -4.43
N ALA A 77 -12.36 4.49 -3.35
CA ALA A 77 -12.73 5.83 -2.86
C ALA A 77 -11.51 6.55 -2.27
N SER A 78 -10.61 5.81 -1.61
CA SER A 78 -9.35 6.38 -1.13
C SER A 78 -8.48 6.88 -2.28
N CYS A 79 -8.39 6.11 -3.38
CA CYS A 79 -7.68 6.55 -4.58
C CYS A 79 -8.31 7.82 -5.17
N TRP A 80 -9.63 7.87 -5.29
CA TRP A 80 -10.34 9.04 -5.82
C TRP A 80 -10.11 10.31 -4.99
N MET A 81 -9.97 10.19 -3.67
CA MET A 81 -9.64 11.31 -2.78
C MET A 81 -8.23 11.84 -2.99
N ALA A 82 -7.29 10.97 -3.38
CA ALA A 82 -5.90 11.33 -3.64
C ALA A 82 -5.60 11.61 -5.13
N ARG A 83 -6.61 11.62 -6.02
CA ARG A 83 -6.40 11.76 -7.48
C ARG A 83 -5.58 13.00 -7.88
N ASP A 84 -5.72 14.11 -7.15
CA ASP A 84 -5.02 15.36 -7.45
C ASP A 84 -3.50 15.26 -7.13
N PHE A 85 -3.05 14.15 -6.52
CA PHE A 85 -1.64 13.82 -6.27
C PHE A 85 -1.12 12.72 -7.20
N MET A 86 -1.93 12.28 -8.18
CA MET A 86 -1.60 11.18 -9.10
C MET A 86 -1.13 11.69 -10.47
N ASP A 87 -0.67 12.95 -10.54
CA ASP A 87 -0.13 13.59 -11.75
C ASP A 87 1.36 13.24 -11.94
N GLY A 88 1.64 11.97 -12.25
CA GLY A 88 3.00 11.47 -12.50
C GLY A 88 3.18 9.99 -12.17
N ASP A 89 4.43 9.57 -11.98
CA ASP A 89 4.73 8.24 -11.45
C ASP A 89 4.41 8.22 -9.95
N PHE A 90 3.58 7.27 -9.52
CA PHE A 90 3.21 7.13 -8.12
C PHE A 90 3.02 5.68 -7.73
N MET A 91 2.93 5.44 -6.42
CA MET A 91 2.73 4.13 -5.86
C MET A 91 1.61 4.15 -4.83
N ILE A 92 0.75 3.14 -4.90
CA ILE A 92 -0.26 2.90 -3.87
C ILE A 92 0.23 1.77 -2.98
N VAL A 93 0.21 2.01 -1.67
CA VAL A 93 0.52 1.02 -0.64
C VAL A 93 -0.65 0.90 0.32
N ASN A 94 -1.06 -0.33 0.61
CA ASN A 94 -2.06 -0.57 1.65
C ASN A 94 -1.51 -0.16 3.03
N GLY A 95 -2.34 0.50 3.85
CA GLY A 95 -1.94 0.99 5.17
C GLY A 95 -1.64 -0.12 6.20
N ASP A 96 -1.91 -1.39 5.88
CA ASP A 96 -1.57 -2.55 6.71
C ASP A 96 -0.45 -3.43 6.14
N SER A 97 0.14 -3.07 5.00
CA SER A 97 1.30 -3.77 4.43
C SER A 97 2.62 -3.33 5.06
N LEU A 98 3.60 -4.24 5.13
CA LEU A 98 4.98 -3.90 5.46
C LEU A 98 5.90 -4.36 4.33
N PHE A 99 6.92 -3.56 4.05
CA PHE A 99 7.96 -3.89 3.09
C PHE A 99 9.30 -3.39 3.61
N GLU A 100 10.38 -4.07 3.21
CA GLU A 100 11.73 -3.66 3.56
C GLU A 100 12.22 -2.55 2.62
N VAL A 101 12.88 -1.54 3.19
CA VAL A 101 13.46 -0.39 2.44
C VAL A 101 14.33 -0.87 1.28
N ALA A 102 15.14 -1.91 1.51
CA ALA A 102 16.10 -2.43 0.54
C ALA A 102 15.44 -3.02 -0.72
N VAL A 103 14.14 -3.35 -0.66
CA VAL A 103 13.39 -3.91 -1.78
C VAL A 103 12.78 -2.81 -2.65
N LEU A 104 12.57 -1.61 -2.10
CA LEU A 104 11.89 -0.52 -2.79
C LEU A 104 12.60 -0.07 -4.09
N PRO A 105 13.93 0.17 -4.11
CA PRO A 105 14.64 0.50 -5.35
C PRO A 105 14.49 -0.59 -6.42
N ARG A 106 14.55 -1.87 -6.01
CA ARG A 106 14.39 -3.01 -6.94
C ARG A 106 12.99 -3.07 -7.54
N ILE A 107 11.97 -2.74 -6.76
CA ILE A 107 10.58 -2.73 -7.22
C ILE A 107 10.38 -1.55 -8.19
N ILE A 108 10.91 -0.37 -7.88
CA ILE A 108 10.79 0.84 -8.72
C ILE A 108 11.57 0.70 -10.03
N ASP A 109 12.80 0.20 -9.97
CA ASP A 109 13.65 -0.06 -11.15
C ASP A 109 13.07 -1.18 -12.03
N GLY A 110 12.46 -2.20 -11.42
CA GLY A 110 11.86 -3.33 -12.11
C GLY A 110 10.49 -3.02 -12.75
N ALA A 111 9.85 -1.90 -12.39
CA ALA A 111 8.56 -1.51 -12.94
C ALA A 111 8.73 -1.01 -14.39
N ALA A 112 8.24 -1.79 -15.36
CA ALA A 112 8.41 -1.51 -16.79
C ALA A 112 7.08 -1.21 -17.52
N ALA A 113 5.95 -1.61 -16.95
CA ALA A 113 4.63 -1.35 -17.53
C ALA A 113 4.03 -0.05 -16.98
N ALA A 114 2.92 0.41 -17.57
CA ALA A 114 2.17 1.55 -17.05
C ALA A 114 1.54 1.27 -15.67
N ILE A 115 1.20 0.01 -15.38
CA ILE A 115 0.68 -0.46 -14.09
C ILE A 115 1.43 -1.73 -13.71
N ASN A 116 2.04 -1.77 -12.54
CA ASN A 116 2.86 -2.88 -12.05
C ASN A 116 2.36 -3.31 -10.67
N LEU A 117 1.92 -4.57 -10.56
CA LEU A 117 1.53 -5.17 -9.29
C LEU A 117 2.72 -5.91 -8.69
N THR A 118 3.10 -5.55 -7.47
CA THR A 118 4.16 -6.28 -6.78
C THR A 118 3.59 -7.53 -6.12
N VAL A 119 4.27 -8.65 -6.38
CA VAL A 119 3.84 -9.96 -5.91
C VAL A 119 4.95 -10.68 -5.17
N ASN A 120 4.58 -11.52 -4.21
CA ASN A 120 5.45 -12.47 -3.56
C ASN A 120 5.12 -13.90 -4.04
N ARG A 121 6.13 -14.73 -4.21
CA ARG A 121 5.97 -16.14 -4.61
C ARG A 121 6.40 -17.04 -3.46
N LYS A 122 5.51 -17.93 -3.07
CA LYS A 122 5.73 -18.89 -1.98
C LYS A 122 5.29 -20.29 -2.39
N SER A 123 5.71 -21.28 -1.62
CA SER A 123 5.43 -22.70 -1.91
C SER A 123 3.96 -23.08 -1.72
N ALA A 124 3.20 -22.32 -0.93
CA ALA A 124 1.78 -22.55 -0.69
C ALA A 124 1.07 -21.24 -0.31
N TYR A 125 -0.19 -21.10 -0.72
CA TYR A 125 -1.05 -19.95 -0.46
C TYR A 125 -2.25 -20.36 0.38
N ASP A 126 -2.62 -19.55 1.37
CA ASP A 126 -3.77 -19.77 2.25
C ASP A 126 -4.97 -18.90 1.84
N SER A 127 -6.10 -19.06 2.54
CA SER A 127 -7.35 -18.36 2.20
C SER A 127 -7.32 -16.85 2.43
N ASP A 128 -6.46 -16.37 3.32
CA ASP A 128 -6.37 -14.94 3.65
C ASP A 128 -5.57 -14.15 2.63
N ASP A 129 -4.69 -14.82 1.87
CA ASP A 129 -3.88 -14.25 0.79
C ASP A 129 -4.73 -13.63 -0.32
N MET A 130 -4.30 -12.44 -0.76
CA MET A 130 -4.77 -11.83 -2.00
C MET A 130 -4.04 -12.48 -3.19
N LYS A 131 -4.58 -13.59 -3.69
CA LYS A 131 -3.95 -14.42 -4.73
C LYS A 131 -3.96 -13.72 -6.09
N VAL A 132 -2.96 -14.03 -6.91
CA VAL A 132 -2.73 -13.47 -8.24
C VAL A 132 -2.53 -14.62 -9.22
N SER A 133 -3.25 -14.58 -10.33
CA SER A 133 -3.04 -15.44 -11.49
C SER A 133 -2.33 -14.66 -12.58
N LEU A 134 -1.41 -15.31 -13.28
CA LEU A 134 -0.56 -14.73 -14.30
C LEU A 134 -0.75 -15.44 -15.65
N ASN A 135 -0.66 -14.67 -16.73
CA ASN A 135 -0.46 -15.17 -18.09
C ASN A 135 0.83 -14.56 -18.63
N GLY A 136 1.94 -15.30 -18.48
CA GLY A 136 3.29 -14.75 -18.64
C GLY A 136 3.54 -13.68 -17.57
N ASP A 137 3.92 -12.47 -18.00
CA ASP A 137 4.17 -11.33 -17.11
C ASP A 137 2.93 -10.47 -16.85
N ARG A 138 1.75 -10.85 -17.40
CA ARG A 138 0.50 -10.09 -17.23
C ARG A 138 -0.37 -10.69 -16.15
N VAL A 139 -0.90 -9.84 -15.28
CA VAL A 139 -1.93 -10.22 -14.31
C VAL A 139 -3.23 -10.54 -15.05
N SER A 140 -3.73 -11.76 -14.89
CA SER A 140 -5.02 -12.21 -15.46
C SER A 140 -6.16 -12.11 -14.46
N ALA A 141 -5.89 -12.34 -13.17
CA ALA A 141 -6.87 -12.22 -12.09
C ALA A 141 -6.21 -11.90 -10.74
N VAL A 142 -6.93 -11.21 -9.87
CA VAL A 142 -6.57 -10.97 -8.46
C VAL A 142 -7.78 -11.23 -7.58
N GLY A 143 -7.63 -12.03 -6.53
CA GLY A 143 -8.73 -12.25 -5.59
C GLY A 143 -8.45 -13.34 -4.55
N LYS A 144 -9.14 -13.25 -3.41
CA LYS A 144 -8.97 -14.23 -2.31
C LYS A 144 -9.53 -15.61 -2.63
N THR A 145 -10.51 -15.67 -3.54
CA THR A 145 -11.26 -16.88 -3.89
C THR A 145 -10.66 -17.65 -5.07
N LEU A 146 -9.49 -17.24 -5.58
CA LEU A 146 -8.80 -18.01 -6.62
C LEU A 146 -8.41 -19.39 -6.10
N MET A 147 -8.57 -20.42 -6.94
CA MET A 147 -8.20 -21.77 -6.57
C MET A 147 -6.66 -21.91 -6.49
N PRO A 148 -6.13 -22.81 -5.65
CA PRO A 148 -4.69 -23.04 -5.58
C PRO A 148 -4.06 -23.38 -6.94
N SER A 149 -4.77 -24.11 -7.80
CA SER A 149 -4.31 -24.47 -9.16
C SER A 149 -4.19 -23.30 -10.13
N GLU A 150 -4.82 -22.16 -9.80
CA GLU A 150 -4.85 -20.95 -10.62
C GLU A 150 -3.99 -19.83 -10.01
N THR A 151 -3.32 -20.11 -8.89
CA THR A 151 -2.58 -19.13 -8.11
C THR A 151 -1.09 -19.25 -8.37
N ASP A 152 -0.51 -18.19 -8.93
CA ASP A 152 0.91 -18.11 -9.22
C ASP A 152 1.68 -17.32 -8.15
N ALA A 153 1.01 -16.35 -7.50
CA ALA A 153 1.61 -15.43 -6.54
C ALA A 153 0.57 -14.84 -5.57
N GLU A 154 1.04 -14.09 -4.57
CA GLU A 154 0.22 -13.22 -3.73
C GLU A 154 0.56 -11.75 -3.96
N SER A 155 -0.45 -10.87 -3.95
CA SER A 155 -0.23 -9.42 -3.93
C SER A 155 0.22 -9.00 -2.54
N ILE A 156 1.27 -8.18 -2.48
CA ILE A 156 1.77 -7.61 -1.21
C ILE A 156 1.14 -6.25 -0.87
N GLY A 157 0.14 -5.82 -1.66
CA GLY A 157 -0.55 -4.55 -1.44
C GLY A 157 0.26 -3.32 -1.85
N LEU A 158 1.12 -3.47 -2.87
CA LEU A 158 1.90 -2.39 -3.46
C LEU A 158 1.71 -2.41 -4.98
N VAL A 159 1.32 -1.27 -5.53
CA VAL A 159 1.08 -1.08 -6.98
C VAL A 159 1.79 0.18 -7.44
N ILE A 160 2.59 0.08 -8.50
CA ILE A 160 3.25 1.22 -9.13
C ILE A 160 2.55 1.59 -10.43
N PHE A 161 2.31 2.88 -10.59
CA PHE A 161 1.80 3.49 -11.80
C PHE A 161 2.91 4.33 -12.44
N LYS A 162 3.15 4.13 -13.73
CA LYS A 162 4.12 4.90 -14.52
C LYS A 162 3.45 5.57 -15.71
N GLY A 163 3.88 6.79 -16.04
CA GLY A 163 3.34 7.57 -17.16
C GLY A 163 1.82 7.77 -17.05
N ASP A 164 1.09 7.50 -18.14
CA ASP A 164 -0.37 7.67 -18.21
C ASP A 164 -1.18 6.58 -17.47
N GLY A 165 -0.51 5.69 -16.71
CA GLY A 165 -1.12 4.57 -15.98
C GLY A 165 -2.44 4.83 -15.22
N PRO A 166 -2.64 5.97 -14.51
CA PRO A 166 -3.90 6.26 -13.82
C PRO A 166 -5.08 6.72 -14.70
N GLY A 167 -4.84 7.08 -15.97
CA GLY A 167 -5.82 7.73 -16.85
C GLY A 167 -6.19 6.95 -18.12
N GLY A 168 -5.70 5.72 -18.27
CA GLY A 168 -5.97 4.84 -19.41
C GLY A 168 -7.31 4.12 -19.39
#